data_AF-A0A535DYI2-F1
#
_entry.id   AF-A0A535DYI2-F1
#
_cell.length_a   1.000
_cell.length_b   1.000
_cell.length_c   1.000
_cell.angle_alpha   90.00
_cell.angle_beta   90.00
_cell.angle_gamma   90.00
#
_symmetry.space_group_name_H-M   'P 1'
#
loop_
_entity.id
_entity.type
_entity.pdbx_description
1 polymer ?
#
loop_
_entity_poly.entity_id
_entity_poly.type
_entity_poly.pdbx_seq_one_letter_code
_entity_poly.pdbx_strand_id
1 'polypeptide(L)'
;DVITDMVEAQKRMRANLGGVRMALMLSTMLHSIATGNMLPAGVRTVCVDINPAVVTKLADRGTWQSIGLVTDVESFLRELALVIETGAHGKGQKQARPRS
;
A
#
# COMPACT_ATOMS: atom_id res chain seq x y z
N ASP A 1 -19.83 7.14 5.52
CA ASP A 1 -20.87 7.33 4.49
C ASP A 1 -20.29 7.40 3.09
N VAL A 2 -21.13 7.11 2.10
CA VAL A 2 -20.76 7.06 0.68
C VAL A 2 -20.87 8.45 0.06
N ILE A 3 -19.89 8.82 -0.78
CA ILE A 3 -19.92 10.03 -1.60
C ILE A 3 -20.10 9.59 -3.05
N THR A 4 -21.25 9.93 -3.65
CA THR A 4 -21.62 9.50 -5.01
C THR A 4 -21.02 10.39 -6.09
N ASP A 5 -20.72 11.65 -5.80
CA ASP A 5 -20.01 12.55 -6.71
C ASP A 5 -18.51 12.19 -6.73
N MET A 6 -18.01 11.83 -7.91
CA MET A 6 -16.64 11.32 -8.03
C MET A 6 -15.56 12.39 -7.92
N VAL A 7 -15.87 13.63 -8.32
CA VAL A 7 -14.94 14.74 -8.18
C VAL A 7 -14.78 15.09 -6.70
N GLU A 8 -15.89 15.13 -5.96
CA GLU A 8 -15.87 15.34 -4.51
C GLU A 8 -15.19 14.19 -3.78
N ALA A 9 -15.50 12.94 -4.11
CA ALA A 9 -14.84 11.78 -3.52
C ALA A 9 -13.32 11.84 -3.71
N GLN A 10 -12.84 12.14 -4.92
CA GLN A 10 -11.41 12.27 -5.20
C GLN A 10 -10.77 13.44 -4.43
N LYS A 11 -11.45 14.59 -4.33
CA LYS A 11 -10.96 15.74 -3.54
C LYS A 11 -10.80 15.36 -2.08
N ARG A 12 -11.78 14.67 -1.49
CA ARG A 12 -11.69 14.19 -0.10
C ARG A 12 -10.60 13.15 0.08
N MET A 13 -10.46 12.20 -0.84
CA MET A 13 -9.35 11.24 -0.80
C MET A 13 -8.00 11.96 -0.76
N ARG A 14 -7.78 12.93 -1.68
CA ARG A 14 -6.53 13.69 -1.76
C ARG A 14 -6.25 14.52 -0.50
N ALA A 15 -7.27 15.15 0.08
CA ALA A 15 -7.14 15.95 1.30
C ALA A 15 -6.63 15.11 2.49
N ASN A 16 -6.92 13.81 2.52
CA ASN A 16 -6.50 12.90 3.57
C ASN A 16 -5.08 12.32 3.40
N LEU A 17 -4.36 12.67 2.33
CA LEU A 17 -3.02 12.11 2.05
C LEU A 17 -1.87 12.92 2.69
N GLY A 18 -2.18 14.05 3.32
CA GLY A 18 -1.17 14.90 3.98
C GLY A 18 -0.43 14.13 5.07
N GLY A 19 0.91 14.07 4.99
CA GLY A 19 1.76 13.42 6.00
C GLY A 19 1.83 11.89 5.92
N VAL A 20 1.11 11.25 4.99
CA VAL A 20 1.18 9.80 4.80
C VAL A 20 2.60 9.40 4.38
N ARG A 21 3.18 8.43 5.10
CA ARG A 21 4.52 7.87 4.80
C ARG A 21 4.46 6.46 4.24
N MET A 22 3.34 5.78 4.48
CA MET A 22 3.05 4.44 3.99
C MET A 22 1.57 4.29 3.69
N ALA A 23 1.22 3.57 2.63
CA ALA A 23 -0.15 3.17 2.33
C ALA A 23 -0.23 1.64 2.19
N LEU A 24 -1.12 1.03 2.97
CA LEU A 24 -1.48 -0.37 2.87
C LEU A 24 -2.78 -0.50 2.06
N MET A 25 -2.71 -1.18 0.93
CA MET A 25 -3.77 -1.32 -0.06
C MET A 25 -4.26 -2.78 -0.05
N LEU A 26 -5.50 -2.99 0.41
CA LEU A 26 -6.02 -4.31 0.78
C LEU A 26 -7.20 -4.69 -0.12
N SER A 27 -6.99 -5.62 -1.06
CA SER A 27 -8.00 -6.27 -1.93
C SER A 27 -9.08 -5.34 -2.51
N THR A 28 -8.68 -4.14 -2.94
CA THR A 28 -9.61 -3.10 -3.40
C THR A 28 -9.09 -2.42 -4.67
N MET A 29 -8.94 -3.19 -5.75
CA MET A 29 -8.35 -2.77 -7.04
C MET A 29 -8.53 -1.28 -7.38
N LEU A 30 -9.77 -0.81 -7.56
CA LEU A 30 -10.05 0.56 -8.00
C LEU A 30 -9.63 1.62 -6.97
N HIS A 31 -9.91 1.40 -5.68
CA HIS A 31 -9.52 2.33 -4.62
C HIS A 31 -8.01 2.37 -4.43
N SER A 32 -7.34 1.20 -4.52
CA SER A 32 -5.89 1.09 -4.45
C SER A 32 -5.22 1.83 -5.60
N ILE A 33 -5.72 1.67 -6.84
CA ILE A 33 -5.21 2.38 -8.02
C ILE A 33 -5.46 3.89 -7.89
N ALA A 34 -6.67 4.31 -7.53
CA ALA A 34 -6.99 5.72 -7.35
C ALA A 34 -6.13 6.37 -6.26
N THR A 35 -6.01 5.72 -5.10
CA THR A 35 -5.19 6.18 -3.97
C THR A 35 -3.73 6.24 -4.36
N GLY A 36 -3.21 5.17 -4.98
CA GLY A 36 -1.87 5.17 -5.57
C GLY A 36 -1.66 6.40 -6.43
N ASN A 37 -2.52 6.65 -7.42
CA ASN A 37 -2.42 7.79 -8.35
C ASN A 37 -2.39 9.16 -7.66
N MET A 38 -2.90 9.28 -6.44
CA MET A 38 -2.87 10.51 -5.67
C MET A 38 -1.71 10.61 -4.68
N LEU A 39 -1.04 9.51 -4.34
CA LEU A 39 0.08 9.49 -3.39
C LEU A 39 1.34 10.13 -3.98
N PRO A 40 2.08 10.94 -3.19
CA PRO A 40 3.41 11.41 -3.58
C PRO A 40 4.39 10.25 -3.81
N ALA A 41 5.36 10.43 -4.72
CA ALA A 41 6.32 9.40 -5.11
C ALA A 41 7.20 8.84 -3.97
N GLY A 42 7.32 9.57 -2.85
CA GLY A 42 8.12 9.14 -1.68
C GLY A 42 7.36 8.23 -0.71
N VAL A 43 6.07 8.00 -0.91
CA VAL A 43 5.25 7.17 -0.03
C VAL A 43 5.49 5.69 -0.33
N ARG A 44 5.79 4.91 0.71
CA ARG A 44 5.90 3.45 0.58
C ARG A 44 4.52 2.83 0.40
N THR A 45 4.33 1.98 -0.58
CA THR A 45 3.06 1.28 -0.80
C THR A 45 3.23 -0.21 -0.61
N VAL A 46 2.26 -0.84 0.04
CA VAL A 46 2.13 -2.30 0.13
C VAL A 46 0.77 -2.66 -0.45
N CYS A 47 0.75 -3.43 -1.52
CA CYS A 47 -0.48 -3.94 -2.13
C CYS A 47 -0.62 -5.43 -1.81
N VAL A 48 -1.76 -5.80 -1.23
CA VAL A 48 -2.15 -7.18 -0.96
C VAL A 48 -3.42 -7.47 -1.73
N ASP A 49 -3.35 -8.36 -2.70
CA ASP A 49 -4.50 -8.77 -3.50
C ASP A 49 -4.30 -10.20 -3.99
N ILE A 50 -5.36 -11.01 -4.04
CA ILE A 50 -5.28 -12.38 -4.57
C ILE A 50 -5.12 -12.37 -6.10
N ASN A 51 -5.54 -11.30 -6.76
CA ASN A 51 -5.45 -11.16 -8.20
C ASN A 51 -4.09 -10.56 -8.61
N PRO A 52 -3.21 -11.32 -9.28
CA PRO A 52 -1.89 -10.85 -9.68
C PRO A 52 -1.95 -9.62 -10.61
N ALA A 53 -3.01 -9.47 -11.42
CA ALA A 53 -3.14 -8.32 -12.32
C ALA A 53 -3.26 -6.99 -11.57
N VAL A 54 -3.91 -7.00 -10.39
CA VAL A 54 -4.04 -5.81 -9.53
C VAL A 54 -2.68 -5.44 -8.94
N VAL A 55 -1.95 -6.45 -8.46
CA VAL A 55 -0.63 -6.26 -7.86
C VAL A 55 0.35 -5.68 -8.88
N THR A 56 0.40 -6.21 -10.11
CA THR A 56 1.25 -5.68 -11.18
C THR A 56 0.99 -4.20 -11.42
N LYS A 57 -0.28 -3.79 -11.55
CA LYS A 57 -0.66 -2.39 -11.80
C LYS A 57 -0.19 -1.42 -10.71
N LEU A 58 -0.05 -1.89 -9.47
CA LEU A 58 0.35 -1.06 -8.33
C LEU A 58 1.85 -1.14 -8.04
N ALA A 59 2.47 -2.25 -8.39
CA ALA A 59 3.91 -2.48 -8.26
C ALA A 59 4.73 -1.62 -9.25
N ASP A 60 4.15 -1.20 -10.38
CA ASP A 60 4.81 -0.39 -11.43
C ASP A 60 5.30 1.00 -10.99
N ARG A 61 5.06 1.42 -9.74
CA ARG A 61 5.50 2.70 -9.17
C ARG A 61 6.98 2.80 -8.79
N GLY A 62 7.78 1.80 -9.17
CA GLY A 62 9.21 1.71 -8.89
C GLY A 62 9.53 0.77 -7.74
N THR A 63 10.41 -0.21 -7.99
CA THR A 63 10.75 -1.35 -7.13
C THR A 63 11.24 -0.98 -5.71
N TRP A 64 11.64 0.28 -5.48
CA TRP A 64 12.11 0.77 -4.18
C TRP A 64 10.99 1.31 -3.28
N GLN A 65 9.85 1.68 -3.87
CA GLN A 65 8.75 2.37 -3.20
C GLN A 65 7.50 1.49 -3.05
N SER A 66 7.33 0.44 -3.85
CA SER A 66 6.16 -0.44 -3.85
C SER A 66 6.51 -1.90 -3.56
N ILE A 67 5.73 -2.55 -2.70
CA ILE A 67 5.75 -3.99 -2.44
C ILE A 67 4.40 -4.57 -2.86
N GLY A 68 4.42 -5.62 -3.67
CA GLY A 68 3.22 -6.35 -4.10
C GLY A 68 3.20 -7.76 -3.55
N LEU A 69 2.09 -8.15 -2.92
CA LEU A 69 1.86 -9.49 -2.37
C LEU A 69 0.63 -10.11 -3.02
N VAL A 70 0.84 -11.20 -3.75
CA VAL A 70 -0.25 -12.01 -4.32
C VAL A 70 -0.66 -13.04 -3.28
N THR A 71 -1.66 -12.71 -2.46
CA THR A 71 -2.12 -13.58 -1.36
C THR A 71 -3.54 -13.21 -0.94
N ASP A 72 -4.19 -14.11 -0.19
CA ASP A 72 -5.43 -13.82 0.50
C ASP A 72 -5.24 -12.73 1.57
N VAL A 73 -6.16 -11.76 1.59
CA VAL A 73 -6.07 -10.57 2.43
C VAL A 73 -6.38 -10.88 3.90
N GLU A 74 -7.28 -11.81 4.17
CA GLU A 74 -7.64 -12.21 5.53
C GLU A 74 -6.45 -12.87 6.23
N SER A 75 -5.85 -13.85 5.55
CA SER A 75 -4.67 -14.58 6.03
C SER A 75 -3.49 -13.63 6.29
N PHE A 76 -3.25 -12.67 5.39
CA PHE A 76 -2.22 -11.64 5.58
C PHE A 76 -2.47 -10.80 6.84
N LEU A 77 -3.71 -10.34 7.07
CA LEU A 77 -4.04 -9.51 8.23
C LEU A 77 -3.94 -10.27 9.55
N ARG A 78 -4.30 -11.56 9.57
CA ARG A 78 -4.14 -12.43 10.75
C ARG A 78 -2.67 -12.54 11.15
N GLU A 79 -1.79 -12.83 10.19
CA GLU A 79 -0.35 -12.93 10.44
C GLU A 79 0.26 -11.57 10.84
N LEU A 80 -0.16 -10.48 10.18
CA LEU A 80 0.30 -9.13 10.52
C LEU A 80 -0.07 -8.76 11.96
N ALA A 81 -1.32 -9.03 12.37
CA ALA A 81 -1.77 -8.77 13.73
C ALA A 81 -0.96 -9.58 14.76
N LEU A 82 -0.75 -10.88 14.51
CA LEU A 82 0.04 -11.75 15.37
C LEU A 82 1.48 -11.25 15.54
N VAL A 83 2.13 -10.84 14.45
CA VAL A 83 3.50 -10.29 14.50
C VAL A 83 3.56 -8.97 15.27
N ILE A 84 2.56 -8.09 15.10
CA ILE A 84 2.48 -6.82 15.81
C ILE A 84 2.27 -7.05 17.32
N GLU A 85 1.38 -7.96 17.70
CA GLU A 85 1.06 -8.26 19.10
C GLU A 85 2.21 -8.93 19.84
N THR A 86 2.91 -9.85 19.16
CA THR A 86 4.01 -10.60 19.77
C THR A 86 5.35 -9.88 19.72
N GLY A 87 5.47 -8.81 18.92
CA GLY A 87 6.74 -8.15 18.64
C GLY A 87 7.73 -9.03 17.88
N ALA A 88 7.25 -10.10 17.23
CA ALA A 88 8.05 -11.05 16.47
C ALA A 88 8.39 -10.53 15.05
N HIS A 89 8.81 -9.28 14.92
CA HIS A 89 9.32 -8.72 13.66
C HIS A 89 10.78 -9.14 13.38
N GLY A 90 11.06 -9.55 12.14
CA GLY A 90 12.41 -9.94 11.69
C GLY A 90 13.42 -8.79 11.82
N LYS A 91 14.66 -9.09 12.23
CA LYS A 91 15.74 -8.09 12.32
C LYS A 91 15.96 -7.46 10.93
N GLY A 92 15.67 -6.16 10.81
CA GLY A 92 15.74 -5.45 9.53
C GLY A 92 17.11 -5.61 8.85
N GLN A 93 17.11 -6.06 7.60
CA GLN A 93 18.31 -6.01 6.76
C GLN A 93 18.65 -4.54 6.51
N LYS A 94 19.78 -4.09 7.06
CA LYS A 94 20.35 -2.78 6.74
C LYS A 94 20.72 -2.76 5.26
N GLN A 95 19.89 -2.13 4.44
CA GLN A 95 20.19 -1.94 3.02
C GLN A 95 21.38 -0.98 2.90
N ALA A 96 22.52 -1.48 2.41
CA ALA A 96 23.72 -0.70 2.20
C ALA A 96 23.44 0.41 1.18
N ARG A 97 23.71 1.67 1.56
CA ARG A 97 23.70 2.79 0.61
C ARG A 97 24.85 2.59 -0.39
N PRO A 98 24.63 2.67 -1.72
CA PRO A 98 25.74 2.73 -2.66
C PRO A 98 26.53 4.03 -2.40
N ARG A 99 27.86 3.89 -2.26
CA ARG A 99 28.77 5.04 -2.19
C ARG A 99 28.81 5.69 -3.58
N SER A 100 28.81 7.03 -3.55
CA SER A 100 28.96 7.95 -4.68
C SER A 100 30.12 7.59 -5.61
#